data_AF-A0A170NNY3-F1
#
_entry.id   AF-A0A170NNY3-F1
#
_cell.length_a   1.000
_cell.length_b   1.000
_cell.length_c   1.000
_cell.angle_alpha   90.00
_cell.angle_beta   90.00
_cell.angle_gamma   90.00
#
_symmetry.space_group_name_H-M   'P 1'
#
loop_
_entity.id
_entity.type
_entity.pdbx_description
1 polymer ?
#
loop_
_entity_poly.entity_id
_entity_poly.type
_entity_poly.pdbx_seq_one_letter_code
_entity_poly.pdbx_strand_id
1 'polypeptide(L)'
;MIVIFLSYIFLFVISFLFTRKKINIYFFIVSLTFAIIAFFFIPNEYFDLYRHYAIIDIFRQYGWNIGVSNSEFPSLIIANVLFYLISFLPAKGFLPAITAFVTYYLLLNIIYKVAIRYDLAKKDILLAAFFFVSTLNYVGLISGIRNGLAIALFTYFLYMDLVENRNKILCWIMYILLCFLHLSVLILLLFRIIVQFNNKFIRIIVMFFSLTWSLFLVNIVDIISRFSNLKIFYEFQQKIQIYGIDHQYNTYSYSVAVPIITLIGILITYIFFLHINKNKYIEMKVYFNYITLIITFCIGCINYYRLIVTFVSMICFLSVTFIELLNCSNTLKAQVKKINNFNTMYKIKIRWTNCIFTLVIIGISMYSMFIYFRYQYLTVVFKI
;
A
#
# COMPACT_ATOMS: atom_id res chain seq x y z
N MET A 1 9.45 -5.50 20.05
CA MET A 1 9.00 -6.81 19.52
C MET A 1 7.74 -7.39 20.17
N ILE A 2 7.78 -7.76 21.47
CA ILE A 2 6.75 -8.59 22.13
C ILE A 2 5.36 -7.96 22.06
N VAL A 3 5.26 -6.64 22.29
CA VAL A 3 3.99 -5.91 22.21
C VAL A 3 3.31 -6.08 20.86
N ILE A 4 4.06 -5.94 19.76
CA ILE A 4 3.52 -6.09 18.41
C ILE A 4 3.05 -7.54 18.22
N PHE A 5 3.87 -8.53 18.58
CA PHE A 5 3.52 -9.95 18.41
C PHE A 5 2.23 -10.33 19.16
N LEU A 6 2.16 -9.96 20.44
CA LEU A 6 0.98 -10.20 21.28
C LEU A 6 -0.25 -9.47 20.72
N SER A 7 -0.08 -8.29 20.14
CA SER A 7 -1.18 -7.57 19.49
C SER A 7 -1.73 -8.31 18.28
N TYR A 8 -0.88 -8.93 17.45
CA TYR A 8 -1.37 -9.77 16.34
C TYR A 8 -2.17 -10.98 16.85
N ILE A 9 -1.68 -11.68 17.86
CA ILE A 9 -2.39 -12.82 18.47
C ILE A 9 -3.72 -12.36 19.06
N PHE A 10 -3.69 -11.30 19.86
CA PHE A 10 -4.88 -10.73 20.48
C PHE A 10 -5.93 -10.37 19.42
N LEU A 11 -5.54 -9.59 18.40
CA LEU A 11 -6.45 -9.17 17.33
C LEU A 11 -7.03 -10.36 16.56
N PHE A 12 -6.22 -11.40 16.30
CA PHE A 12 -6.71 -12.64 15.68
C PHE A 12 -7.77 -13.33 16.56
N VAL A 13 -7.51 -13.46 17.87
CA VAL A 13 -8.46 -14.09 18.81
C VAL A 13 -9.75 -13.27 18.92
N ILE A 14 -9.67 -11.95 19.07
CA ILE A 14 -10.89 -11.13 19.20
C ILE A 14 -11.73 -11.16 17.92
N SER A 15 -11.12 -11.41 16.75
CA SER A 15 -11.84 -11.47 15.47
C SER A 15 -12.97 -12.51 15.47
N PHE A 16 -12.86 -13.56 16.29
CA PHE A 16 -13.90 -14.57 16.45
C PHE A 16 -15.16 -14.03 17.15
N LEU A 17 -15.01 -13.04 18.03
CA LEU A 17 -16.12 -12.41 18.77
C LEU A 17 -17.03 -11.56 17.88
N PHE A 18 -16.52 -11.07 16.74
CA PHE A 18 -17.28 -10.19 15.85
C PHE A 18 -18.06 -10.98 14.80
N THR A 19 -19.35 -10.69 14.65
CA THR A 19 -20.13 -11.20 13.52
C THR A 19 -19.75 -10.49 12.23
N ARG A 20 -20.12 -11.08 11.07
CA ARG A 20 -19.94 -10.45 9.75
C ARG A 20 -20.47 -9.01 9.72
N LYS A 21 -21.64 -8.76 10.33
CA LYS A 21 -22.31 -7.45 10.34
C LYS A 21 -21.56 -6.41 11.18
N LYS A 22 -20.73 -6.83 12.15
CA LYS A 22 -20.00 -5.96 13.08
C LYS A 22 -18.49 -5.91 12.77
N ILE A 23 -18.06 -6.36 11.58
CA ILE A 23 -16.63 -6.45 11.24
C ILE A 23 -15.96 -5.08 11.08
N ASN A 24 -16.72 -4.04 10.76
CA ASN A 24 -16.26 -2.65 10.74
C ASN A 24 -15.77 -2.17 12.12
N ILE A 25 -16.45 -2.58 13.20
CA ILE A 25 -16.04 -2.26 14.58
C ILE A 25 -14.72 -2.97 14.89
N TYR A 26 -14.60 -4.24 14.50
CA TYR A 26 -13.33 -4.97 14.61
C TYR A 26 -12.20 -4.24 13.88
N PHE A 27 -12.42 -3.78 12.66
CA PHE A 27 -11.43 -3.01 11.90
C PHE A 27 -11.05 -1.69 12.57
N PHE A 28 -12.00 -0.98 13.17
CA PHE A 28 -11.70 0.20 13.97
C PHE A 28 -10.79 -0.13 15.17
N ILE A 29 -11.07 -1.23 15.89
CA ILE A 29 -10.25 -1.69 17.02
C ILE A 29 -8.84 -2.07 16.56
N VAL A 30 -8.70 -2.77 15.43
CA VAL A 30 -7.39 -3.09 14.83
C VAL A 30 -6.60 -1.81 14.58
N SER A 31 -7.20 -0.83 13.90
CA SER A 31 -6.54 0.45 13.59
C SER A 31 -6.16 1.24 14.84
N LEU A 32 -7.04 1.27 15.85
CA LEU A 32 -6.78 1.95 17.11
C LEU A 32 -5.64 1.28 17.89
N THR A 33 -5.61 -0.05 17.92
CA THR A 33 -4.54 -0.82 18.59
C THR A 33 -3.18 -0.47 18.01
N PHE A 34 -3.05 -0.50 16.67
CA PHE A 34 -1.80 -0.14 16.00
C PHE A 34 -1.45 1.35 16.14
N ALA A 35 -2.44 2.23 16.29
CA ALA A 35 -2.20 3.65 16.56
C ALA A 35 -1.65 3.88 17.98
N ILE A 36 -2.19 3.19 18.98
CA ILE A 36 -1.72 3.26 20.37
C ILE A 36 -0.27 2.76 20.46
N ILE A 37 0.04 1.62 19.84
CA ILE A 37 1.42 1.11 19.80
C ILE A 37 2.37 2.14 19.16
N ALA A 38 1.93 2.78 18.07
CA ALA A 38 2.73 3.76 17.35
C ALA A 38 2.98 5.04 18.18
N PHE A 39 2.02 5.42 19.03
CA PHE A 39 2.16 6.57 19.92
C PHE A 39 3.35 6.43 20.88
N PHE A 40 3.56 5.22 21.40
CA PHE A 40 4.63 4.93 22.36
C PHE A 40 5.96 4.53 21.69
N PHE A 41 6.04 4.54 20.36
CA PHE A 41 7.26 4.17 19.64
C PHE A 41 8.38 5.20 19.84
N ILE A 42 9.58 4.75 20.19
CA ILE A 42 10.77 5.60 20.33
C ILE A 42 11.68 5.38 19.10
N PRO A 43 11.81 6.35 18.19
CA PRO A 43 12.71 6.22 17.05
C PRO A 43 14.18 6.40 17.46
N ASN A 44 15.05 5.51 16.98
CA ASN A 44 16.49 5.76 16.88
C ASN A 44 16.84 6.76 15.75
N GLU A 45 18.08 7.23 15.74
CA GLU A 45 18.61 8.23 14.78
C GLU A 45 18.55 7.81 13.31
N TYR A 46 18.52 6.50 13.03
CA TYR A 46 18.45 5.97 11.67
C TYR A 46 17.03 5.99 11.09
N PHE A 47 16.00 6.19 11.91
CA PHE A 47 14.62 6.27 11.43
C PHE A 47 14.28 7.67 10.91
N ASP A 48 13.55 7.73 9.79
CA ASP A 48 13.00 8.97 9.23
C ASP A 48 12.16 9.74 10.26
N LEU A 49 11.46 9.02 11.16
CA LEU A 49 10.68 9.61 12.26
C LEU A 49 11.53 10.48 13.19
N TYR A 50 12.78 10.12 13.46
CA TYR A 50 13.67 10.93 14.30
C TYR A 50 13.89 12.32 13.69
N ARG A 51 14.15 12.37 12.38
CA ARG A 51 14.32 13.64 11.65
C ARG A 51 13.01 14.43 11.55
N HIS A 52 11.88 13.75 11.34
CA HIS A 52 10.57 14.41 11.38
C HIS A 52 10.27 15.01 12.76
N TYR A 53 10.69 14.38 13.85
CA TYR A 53 10.54 14.92 15.21
C TYR A 53 11.35 16.19 15.43
N ALA A 54 12.57 16.27 14.88
CA ALA A 54 13.36 17.49 14.92
C ALA A 54 12.66 18.65 14.17
N ILE A 55 12.10 18.37 12.98
CA ILE A 55 11.34 19.36 12.21
C ILE A 55 10.10 19.84 12.99
N ILE A 56 9.38 18.94 13.67
CA ILE A 56 8.23 19.30 14.51
C ILE A 56 8.65 20.22 15.67
N ASP A 57 9.79 19.96 16.31
CA ASP A 57 10.29 20.81 17.38
C ASP A 57 10.65 22.22 16.86
N ILE A 58 11.22 22.32 15.66
CA ILE A 58 11.47 23.61 15.00
C ILE A 58 10.15 24.35 14.74
N PHE A 59 9.13 23.67 14.19
CA PHE A 59 7.81 24.28 13.99
C PHE A 59 7.20 24.77 15.30
N ARG A 60 7.35 24.00 16.39
CA ARG A 60 6.82 24.36 17.71
C ARG A 60 7.52 25.58 18.31
N GLN A 61 8.84 25.68 18.14
CA GLN A 61 9.64 26.76 18.74
C GLN A 61 9.61 28.04 17.91
N TYR A 62 9.65 27.93 16.58
CA TYR A 62 9.95 29.03 15.67
C TYR A 62 8.85 29.31 14.64
N GLY A 63 7.81 28.49 14.58
CA GLY A 63 6.68 28.67 13.67
C GLY A 63 6.95 28.30 12.21
N TRP A 64 5.99 28.61 11.35
CA TRP A 64 5.92 28.13 9.96
C TRP A 64 7.14 28.49 9.10
N ASN A 65 7.52 29.78 9.07
CA ASN A 65 8.54 30.27 8.14
C ASN A 65 9.90 29.58 8.37
N ILE A 66 10.31 29.48 9.63
CA ILE A 66 11.58 28.84 10.02
C ILE A 66 11.47 27.32 9.87
N GLY A 67 10.33 26.71 10.20
CA GLY A 67 10.14 25.26 10.03
C GLY A 67 10.18 24.82 8.57
N VAL A 68 9.58 25.57 7.64
CA VAL A 68 9.63 25.25 6.20
C VAL A 68 11.04 25.45 5.63
N SER A 69 11.76 26.51 6.04
CA SER A 69 13.11 26.76 5.52
C SER A 69 14.13 25.71 6.01
N ASN A 70 13.91 25.10 7.17
CA ASN A 70 14.74 24.04 7.74
C ASN A 70 14.24 22.63 7.38
N SER A 71 13.16 22.52 6.62
CA SER A 71 12.63 21.22 6.19
C SER A 71 13.53 20.61 5.12
N GLU A 72 13.77 19.29 5.20
CA GLU A 72 14.47 18.51 4.17
C GLU A 72 13.68 18.42 2.84
N PHE A 73 12.46 18.95 2.80
CA PHE A 73 11.53 18.83 1.67
C PHE A 73 10.66 20.10 1.57
N PRO A 74 11.28 21.26 1.30
CA PRO A 74 10.59 22.54 1.29
C PRO A 74 9.50 22.60 0.21
N SER A 75 9.64 21.88 -0.91
CA SER A 75 8.61 21.85 -1.96
C SER A 75 7.39 20.97 -1.63
N LEU A 76 7.52 20.08 -0.64
CA LEU A 76 6.43 19.18 -0.21
C LEU A 76 5.57 19.87 0.86
N ILE A 77 4.80 20.86 0.40
CA ILE A 77 4.04 21.75 1.29
C ILE A 77 3.05 21.00 2.19
N ILE A 78 2.40 19.96 1.68
CA ILE A 78 1.42 19.18 2.46
C ILE A 78 2.10 18.36 3.55
N ALA A 79 3.33 17.89 3.32
CA ALA A 79 4.13 17.27 4.38
C ALA A 79 4.46 18.27 5.49
N ASN A 80 4.85 19.50 5.13
CA ASN A 80 5.14 20.55 6.10
C ASN A 80 3.88 20.98 6.87
N VAL A 81 2.72 21.10 6.21
CA VAL A 81 1.43 21.33 6.88
C VAL A 81 1.13 20.24 7.90
N LEU A 82 1.33 18.96 7.54
CA LEU A 82 1.12 17.85 8.47
C LEU A 82 1.99 18.01 9.72
N PHE A 83 3.29 18.28 9.58
CA PHE A 83 4.20 18.46 10.72
C PHE A 83 3.88 19.69 11.56
N TYR A 84 3.50 20.79 10.90
CA TYR A 84 3.06 22.00 11.58
C TYR A 84 1.81 21.76 12.42
N LEU A 85 0.82 21.03 11.89
CA LEU A 85 -0.39 20.67 12.65
C LEU A 85 -0.06 19.79 13.87
N ILE A 86 0.88 18.85 13.75
CA ILE A 86 1.32 18.04 14.88
C ILE A 86 2.07 18.87 15.92
N SER A 87 2.75 19.95 15.54
CA SER A 87 3.52 20.79 16.48
C SER A 87 2.67 21.40 17.59
N PHE A 88 1.36 21.61 17.34
CA PHE A 88 0.38 22.07 18.32
C PHE A 88 -0.03 21.00 19.34
N LEU A 89 0.25 19.72 19.09
CA LEU A 89 -0.06 18.63 20.02
C LEU A 89 1.03 18.48 21.08
N PRO A 90 0.69 18.03 22.30
CA PRO A 90 1.65 17.96 23.40
C PRO A 90 2.73 16.89 23.20
N ALA A 91 2.45 15.85 22.41
CA ALA A 91 3.36 14.72 22.22
C ALA A 91 3.63 14.44 20.74
N LYS A 92 4.92 14.26 20.39
CA LYS A 92 5.32 13.92 19.01
C LYS A 92 4.84 12.52 18.56
N GLY A 93 4.50 11.66 19.52
CA GLY A 93 3.88 10.34 19.30
C GLY A 93 2.56 10.39 18.53
N PHE A 94 1.86 11.53 18.50
CA PHE A 94 0.65 11.68 17.71
C PHE A 94 0.88 11.51 16.20
N LEU A 95 2.04 11.90 15.67
CA LEU A 95 2.35 11.77 14.25
C LEU A 95 2.30 10.30 13.77
N PRO A 96 3.10 9.37 14.34
CA PRO A 96 3.04 7.97 13.94
C PRO A 96 1.70 7.32 14.33
N ALA A 97 1.05 7.73 15.43
CA ALA A 97 -0.26 7.22 15.83
C ALA A 97 -1.36 7.53 14.82
N ILE A 98 -1.50 8.80 14.41
CA ILE A 98 -2.48 9.24 13.41
C ILE A 98 -2.19 8.55 12.07
N THR A 99 -0.92 8.46 11.70
CA THR A 99 -0.50 7.80 10.45
C THR A 99 -0.90 6.34 10.42
N ALA A 100 -0.60 5.59 11.50
CA ALA A 100 -1.00 4.20 11.64
C ALA A 100 -2.52 4.05 11.61
N PHE A 101 -3.25 4.84 12.40
CA PHE A 101 -4.71 4.80 12.45
C PHE A 101 -5.33 4.99 11.06
N VAL A 102 -4.97 6.09 10.38
CA VAL A 102 -5.52 6.44 9.06
C VAL A 102 -5.19 5.35 8.04
N THR A 103 -3.95 4.86 8.04
CA THR A 103 -3.51 3.84 7.08
C THR A 103 -4.27 2.53 7.29
N TYR A 104 -4.31 1.98 8.50
CA TYR A 104 -5.04 0.75 8.76
C TYR A 104 -6.54 0.92 8.51
N TYR A 105 -7.13 2.02 8.99
CA TYR A 105 -8.57 2.22 8.91
C TYR A 105 -9.04 2.37 7.46
N LEU A 106 -8.36 3.17 6.64
CA LEU A 106 -8.76 3.35 5.24
C LEU A 106 -8.70 2.03 4.45
N LEU A 107 -7.65 1.23 4.63
CA LEU A 107 -7.47 0.00 3.88
C LEU A 107 -8.42 -1.10 4.35
N LEU A 108 -8.61 -1.25 5.67
CA LEU A 108 -9.61 -2.16 6.22
C LEU A 108 -11.04 -1.71 5.83
N ASN A 109 -11.29 -0.41 5.70
CA ASN A 109 -12.57 0.11 5.21
C ASN A 109 -12.79 -0.20 3.72
N ILE A 110 -11.76 -0.23 2.88
CA ILE A 110 -11.88 -0.72 1.49
C ILE A 110 -12.33 -2.18 1.48
N ILE A 111 -11.70 -3.04 2.31
CA ILE A 111 -12.10 -4.45 2.46
C ILE A 111 -13.57 -4.52 2.87
N TYR A 112 -13.98 -3.77 3.90
CA TYR A 112 -15.38 -3.74 4.33
C TYR A 112 -16.35 -3.30 3.21
N LYS A 113 -15.99 -2.28 2.42
CA LYS A 113 -16.78 -1.80 1.29
C LYS A 113 -16.93 -2.84 0.18
N VAL A 114 -15.84 -3.53 -0.17
CA VAL A 114 -15.84 -4.64 -1.13
C VAL A 114 -16.72 -5.79 -0.60
N ALA A 115 -16.60 -6.13 0.69
CA ALA A 115 -17.39 -7.15 1.36
C ALA A 115 -18.90 -6.91 1.26
N ILE A 116 -19.34 -5.66 1.49
CA ILE A 116 -20.75 -5.29 1.37
C ILE A 116 -21.19 -5.36 -0.09
N ARG A 117 -20.43 -4.75 -1.00
CA ARG A 117 -20.77 -4.68 -2.43
C ARG A 117 -20.99 -6.04 -3.06
N TYR A 118 -20.21 -7.03 -2.63
CA TYR A 118 -20.22 -8.37 -3.23
C TYR A 118 -20.75 -9.48 -2.31
N ASP A 119 -21.36 -9.10 -1.19
CA ASP A 119 -21.94 -10.03 -0.22
C ASP A 119 -20.97 -11.13 0.26
N LEU A 120 -19.74 -10.74 0.61
CA LEU A 120 -18.65 -11.68 0.91
C LEU A 120 -18.77 -12.33 2.28
N ALA A 121 -18.30 -13.57 2.41
CA ALA A 121 -18.32 -14.31 3.67
C ALA A 121 -17.24 -13.78 4.63
N LYS A 122 -17.50 -13.87 5.94
CA LYS A 122 -16.57 -13.39 7.00
C LYS A 122 -15.14 -13.91 6.84
N LYS A 123 -14.97 -15.16 6.41
CA LYS A 123 -13.66 -15.79 6.19
C LYS A 123 -12.83 -15.08 5.10
N ASP A 124 -13.47 -14.59 4.05
CA ASP A 124 -12.79 -13.96 2.91
C ASP A 124 -12.38 -12.53 3.29
N ILE A 125 -13.25 -11.84 4.02
CA ILE A 125 -12.98 -10.54 4.66
C ILE A 125 -11.76 -10.65 5.59
N LEU A 126 -11.74 -11.65 6.47
CA LEU A 126 -10.65 -11.87 7.42
C LEU A 126 -9.35 -12.31 6.72
N LEU A 127 -9.43 -13.07 5.63
CA LEU A 127 -8.26 -13.45 4.84
C LEU A 127 -7.59 -12.23 4.20
N ALA A 128 -8.37 -11.34 3.58
CA ALA A 128 -7.85 -10.10 3.00
C ALA A 128 -7.27 -9.17 4.09
N ALA A 129 -7.94 -9.05 5.23
CA ALA A 129 -7.45 -8.26 6.36
C ALA A 129 -6.15 -8.84 6.94
N PHE A 130 -6.09 -10.16 7.12
CA PHE A 130 -4.88 -10.84 7.58
C PHE A 130 -3.71 -10.64 6.62
N PHE A 131 -3.95 -10.78 5.32
CA PHE A 131 -2.95 -10.50 4.30
C PHE A 131 -2.42 -9.07 4.41
N PHE A 132 -3.31 -8.08 4.45
CA PHE A 132 -2.92 -6.67 4.55
C PHE A 132 -2.10 -6.39 5.82
N VAL A 133 -2.62 -6.80 6.99
CA VAL A 133 -1.98 -6.52 8.28
C VAL A 133 -0.64 -7.24 8.40
N SER A 134 -0.46 -8.41 7.80
CA SER A 134 0.79 -9.20 7.87
C SER A 134 1.84 -8.78 6.85
N THR A 135 1.42 -8.27 5.70
CA THR A 135 2.34 -7.81 4.63
C THR A 135 2.71 -6.33 4.76
N LEU A 136 1.96 -5.54 5.53
CA LEU A 136 2.33 -4.18 5.85
C LEU A 136 3.53 -4.16 6.80
N ASN A 137 4.65 -3.58 6.35
CA ASN A 137 5.77 -3.27 7.22
C ASN A 137 5.38 -2.16 8.20
N TYR A 138 5.01 -2.53 9.43
CA TYR A 138 4.52 -1.60 10.45
C TYR A 138 5.59 -0.58 10.89
N VAL A 139 6.84 -1.02 11.11
CA VAL A 139 7.95 -0.13 11.48
C VAL A 139 8.27 0.83 10.34
N GLY A 140 8.26 0.32 9.10
CA GLY A 140 8.42 1.12 7.90
C GLY A 140 7.31 2.17 7.75
N LEU A 141 6.06 1.85 8.12
CA LEU A 141 4.94 2.78 8.11
C LEU A 141 5.10 3.89 9.15
N ILE A 142 5.39 3.55 10.40
CA ILE A 142 5.48 4.54 11.50
C ILE A 142 6.77 5.36 11.45
N SER A 143 7.81 4.85 10.78
CA SER A 143 9.04 5.61 10.49
C SER A 143 8.86 6.49 9.24
N GLY A 144 8.53 5.86 8.12
CA GLY A 144 8.37 6.46 6.79
C GLY A 144 6.99 7.06 6.56
N ILE A 145 6.48 7.80 7.54
CA ILE A 145 5.08 8.26 7.64
C ILE A 145 4.52 8.85 6.35
N ARG A 146 5.27 9.74 5.71
CA ARG A 146 4.80 10.46 4.52
C ARG A 146 4.42 9.52 3.38
N ASN A 147 5.26 8.52 3.11
CA ASN A 147 5.05 7.60 1.99
C ASN A 147 3.86 6.67 2.26
N GLY A 148 3.84 6.01 3.43
CA GLY A 148 2.76 5.09 3.79
C GLY A 148 1.40 5.77 3.84
N LEU A 149 1.32 6.96 4.45
CA LEU A 149 0.10 7.77 4.51
C LEU A 149 -0.37 8.20 3.11
N ALA A 150 0.55 8.67 2.26
CA ALA A 150 0.21 9.12 0.93
C ALA A 150 -0.33 7.98 0.06
N ILE A 151 0.31 6.81 0.12
CA ILE A 151 -0.10 5.58 -0.58
C ILE A 151 -1.47 5.10 -0.08
N ALA A 152 -1.72 5.15 1.24
CA ALA A 152 -3.00 4.76 1.82
C ALA A 152 -4.16 5.64 1.34
N LEU A 153 -3.97 6.96 1.44
CA LEU A 153 -4.93 7.95 0.97
C LEU A 153 -5.17 7.81 -0.53
N PHE A 154 -4.10 7.71 -1.33
CA PHE A 154 -4.21 7.53 -2.76
C PHE A 154 -5.02 6.28 -3.10
N THR A 155 -4.74 5.15 -2.44
CA THR A 155 -5.47 3.89 -2.67
C THR A 155 -6.95 4.01 -2.34
N TYR A 156 -7.29 4.68 -1.25
CA TYR A 156 -8.68 4.91 -0.84
C TYR A 156 -9.44 5.78 -1.85
N PHE A 157 -8.85 6.89 -2.29
CA PHE A 157 -9.46 7.75 -3.31
C PHE A 157 -9.51 7.07 -4.69
N LEU A 158 -8.50 6.25 -5.02
CA LEU A 158 -8.49 5.42 -6.23
C LEU A 158 -9.65 4.44 -6.26
N TYR A 159 -9.95 3.78 -5.13
CA TYR A 159 -11.10 2.90 -5.01
C TYR A 159 -12.42 3.68 -5.16
N MET A 160 -12.55 4.82 -4.48
CA MET A 160 -13.74 5.68 -4.56
C MET A 160 -14.01 6.18 -5.99
N ASP A 161 -12.96 6.59 -6.71
CA ASP A 161 -13.01 7.06 -8.09
C ASP A 161 -13.31 5.93 -9.08
N LEU A 162 -12.48 4.89 -9.10
CA LEU A 162 -12.51 3.86 -10.16
C LEU A 162 -13.50 2.73 -9.91
N VAL A 163 -13.91 2.50 -8.66
CA VAL A 163 -14.79 1.37 -8.27
C VAL A 163 -16.15 1.88 -7.84
N GLU A 164 -16.21 2.82 -6.89
CA GLU A 164 -17.47 3.39 -6.42
C GLU A 164 -18.05 4.44 -7.40
N ASN A 165 -17.21 5.00 -8.29
CA ASN A 165 -17.58 6.13 -9.17
C ASN A 165 -18.14 7.33 -8.39
N ARG A 166 -17.62 7.62 -7.20
CA ARG A 166 -18.08 8.70 -6.32
C ARG A 166 -17.06 9.83 -6.23
N ASN A 167 -17.56 11.06 -6.10
CA ASN A 167 -16.77 12.27 -5.79
C ASN A 167 -15.50 12.43 -6.65
N LYS A 168 -15.61 12.27 -7.98
CA LYS A 168 -14.44 12.26 -8.88
C LYS A 168 -13.59 13.52 -8.78
N ILE A 169 -14.22 14.70 -8.68
CA ILE A 169 -13.51 15.98 -8.54
C ILE A 169 -12.64 15.98 -7.26
N LEU A 170 -13.23 15.57 -6.13
CA LEU A 170 -12.50 15.44 -4.88
C LEU A 170 -11.34 14.45 -5.01
N CYS A 171 -11.55 13.31 -5.68
CA CYS A 171 -10.49 12.33 -5.89
C CYS A 171 -9.30 12.93 -6.67
N TRP A 172 -9.56 13.69 -7.74
CA TRP A 172 -8.52 14.38 -8.51
C TRP A 172 -7.78 15.44 -7.70
N ILE A 173 -8.50 16.26 -6.93
CA ILE A 173 -7.88 17.23 -6.01
C ILE A 173 -6.96 16.50 -5.03
N MET A 174 -7.44 15.40 -4.45
CA MET A 174 -6.65 14.62 -3.50
C MET A 174 -5.42 13.99 -4.16
N TYR A 175 -5.50 13.46 -5.38
CA TYR A 175 -4.30 12.94 -6.06
C TYR A 175 -3.22 14.01 -6.24
N ILE A 176 -3.62 15.24 -6.59
CA ILE A 176 -2.70 16.36 -6.75
C ILE A 176 -2.10 16.75 -5.39
N LEU A 177 -2.92 16.92 -4.36
CA LEU A 177 -2.45 17.25 -3.01
C LEU A 177 -1.47 16.21 -2.46
N LEU A 178 -1.71 14.92 -2.74
CA LEU A 178 -0.84 13.84 -2.28
C LEU A 178 0.54 13.84 -2.96
N CYS A 179 0.68 14.44 -4.15
CA CYS A 179 1.99 14.65 -4.78
C CYS A 179 2.86 15.62 -3.96
N PHE A 180 2.24 16.56 -3.24
CA PHE A 180 2.91 17.48 -2.33
C PHE A 180 3.09 16.90 -0.91
N LEU A 181 2.60 15.69 -0.64
CA LEU A 181 2.89 14.94 0.58
C LEU A 181 4.10 14.02 0.38
N HIS A 182 4.15 13.32 -0.76
CA HIS A 182 5.29 12.47 -1.09
C HIS A 182 5.46 12.27 -2.61
N LEU A 183 6.71 12.38 -3.09
CA LEU A 183 7.04 12.35 -4.52
C LEU A 183 6.73 11.03 -5.23
N SER A 184 6.69 9.90 -4.53
CA SER A 184 6.31 8.60 -5.14
C SER A 184 4.91 8.62 -5.74
N VAL A 185 4.02 9.50 -5.24
CA VAL A 185 2.66 9.65 -5.73
C VAL A 185 2.60 10.24 -7.14
N LEU A 186 3.63 10.97 -7.60
CA LEU A 186 3.69 11.46 -8.98
C LEU A 186 3.59 10.33 -9.99
N ILE A 187 4.28 9.21 -9.73
CA ILE A 187 4.22 8.01 -10.58
C ILE A 187 2.81 7.39 -10.53
N LEU A 188 2.16 7.39 -9.35
CA LEU A 188 0.81 6.87 -9.17
C LEU A 188 -0.24 7.72 -9.93
N LEU A 189 -0.10 9.04 -9.88
CA LEU A 189 -0.92 9.99 -10.62
C LEU A 189 -0.71 9.84 -12.14
N LEU A 190 0.54 9.70 -12.59
CA LEU A 190 0.86 9.46 -14.00
C LEU A 190 0.11 8.22 -14.54
N PHE A 191 0.18 7.10 -13.83
CA PHE A 191 -0.56 5.90 -14.21
C PHE A 191 -2.07 6.10 -14.18
N ARG A 192 -2.60 6.92 -13.27
CA ARG A 192 -4.04 7.21 -13.19
C ARG A 192 -4.51 7.99 -14.42
N ILE A 193 -3.70 8.96 -14.87
CA ILE A 193 -3.93 9.73 -16.08
C ILE A 193 -3.88 8.81 -17.31
N ILE A 194 -2.86 7.97 -17.43
CA ILE A 194 -2.71 7.04 -18.56
C ILE A 194 -3.92 6.10 -18.70
N VAL A 195 -4.39 5.54 -17.58
CA VAL A 195 -5.50 4.59 -17.58
C VAL A 195 -6.83 5.23 -18.02
N GLN A 196 -6.97 6.56 -17.89
CA GLN A 196 -8.16 7.31 -18.32
C GLN A 196 -8.43 7.17 -19.83
N PHE A 197 -7.38 7.11 -20.65
CA PHE A 197 -7.51 7.07 -22.11
C PHE A 197 -7.95 5.69 -22.64
N ASN A 198 -7.99 4.66 -21.78
CA ASN A 198 -8.49 3.29 -22.01
C ASN A 198 -8.17 2.66 -23.39
N ASN A 199 -7.09 3.07 -24.05
CA ASN A 199 -6.68 2.55 -25.35
C ASN A 199 -5.75 1.34 -25.15
N LYS A 200 -6.10 0.21 -25.78
CA LYS A 200 -5.31 -1.03 -25.71
C LYS A 200 -3.87 -0.83 -26.18
N PHE A 201 -3.66 -0.06 -27.24
CA PHE A 201 -2.34 0.19 -27.81
C PHE A 201 -1.46 1.03 -26.87
N ILE A 202 -2.00 2.15 -26.37
CA ILE A 202 -1.32 3.01 -25.38
C ILE A 202 -0.95 2.19 -24.14
N ARG A 203 -1.87 1.34 -23.66
CA ARG A 203 -1.60 0.50 -22.49
C ARG A 203 -0.45 -0.47 -22.73
N ILE A 204 -0.37 -1.12 -23.90
CA ILE A 204 0.73 -2.05 -24.22
C ILE A 204 2.07 -1.29 -24.25
N ILE A 205 2.11 -0.12 -24.88
CA ILE A 205 3.32 0.74 -24.91
C ILE A 205 3.74 1.12 -23.49
N VAL A 206 2.80 1.57 -22.66
CA VAL A 206 3.11 1.97 -21.28
C VAL A 206 3.55 0.79 -20.44
N MET A 207 2.97 -0.40 -20.63
CA MET A 207 3.43 -1.62 -19.96
C MET A 207 4.86 -1.97 -20.37
N PHE A 208 5.18 -1.90 -21.67
CA PHE A 208 6.53 -2.15 -22.17
C PHE A 208 7.53 -1.15 -21.59
N PHE A 209 7.19 0.14 -21.59
CA PHE A 209 8.02 1.17 -20.96
C PHE A 209 8.15 0.93 -19.45
N SER A 210 7.07 0.58 -18.75
CA SER A 210 7.09 0.29 -17.30
C SER A 210 7.92 -0.93 -16.94
N LEU A 211 8.16 -1.86 -17.87
CA LEU A 211 9.05 -2.99 -17.68
C LEU A 211 10.52 -2.66 -17.97
N THR A 212 10.79 -1.69 -18.82
CA THR A 212 12.12 -1.41 -19.38
C THR A 212 12.69 -0.04 -19.01
N TRP A 213 11.94 0.81 -18.30
CA TRP A 213 12.32 2.19 -17.97
C TRP A 213 13.66 2.29 -17.24
N SER A 214 14.03 1.27 -16.46
CA SER A 214 15.30 1.21 -15.74
C SER A 214 16.52 1.27 -16.67
N LEU A 215 16.39 0.78 -17.91
CA LEU A 215 17.45 0.83 -18.92
C LEU A 215 17.69 2.27 -19.43
N PHE A 216 16.71 3.16 -19.25
CA PHE A 216 16.70 4.53 -19.74
C PHE A 216 16.77 5.55 -18.60
N LEU A 217 17.20 5.13 -17.40
CA LEU A 217 17.21 5.96 -16.19
C LEU A 217 17.98 7.28 -16.37
N VAL A 218 19.15 7.23 -17.01
CA VAL A 218 19.96 8.42 -17.29
C VAL A 218 19.19 9.41 -18.18
N ASN A 219 18.59 8.92 -19.27
CA ASN A 219 17.78 9.76 -20.16
C ASN A 219 16.55 10.34 -19.46
N ILE A 220 15.92 9.59 -18.55
CA ILE A 220 14.79 10.07 -17.74
C ILE A 220 15.24 11.22 -16.84
N VAL A 221 16.38 11.08 -16.17
CA VAL A 221 16.97 12.14 -15.33
C VAL A 221 17.29 13.39 -16.17
N ASP A 222 17.86 13.23 -17.36
CA ASP A 222 18.15 14.34 -18.28
C ASP A 222 16.90 15.06 -18.78
N ILE A 223 15.79 14.35 -18.97
CA ILE A 223 14.51 14.98 -19.33
C ILE A 223 13.96 15.77 -18.15
N ILE A 224 14.01 15.19 -16.94
CA ILE A 224 13.51 15.85 -15.71
C ILE A 224 14.34 17.09 -15.38
N SER A 225 15.65 17.06 -15.61
CA SER A 225 16.55 18.18 -15.32
C SER A 225 16.20 19.45 -16.11
N ARG A 226 15.57 19.32 -17.29
CA ARG A 226 15.06 20.46 -18.07
C ARG A 226 13.95 21.24 -17.35
N PHE A 227 13.30 20.62 -16.37
CA PHE A 227 12.24 21.21 -15.55
C PHE A 227 12.71 21.57 -14.13
N SER A 228 14.02 21.45 -13.84
CA SER A 228 14.60 21.66 -12.50
C SER A 228 14.42 23.08 -11.94
N ASN A 229 14.06 24.07 -12.78
CA ASN A 229 13.65 25.41 -12.33
C ASN A 229 12.48 25.36 -11.33
N LEU A 230 11.65 24.32 -11.40
CA LEU A 230 10.60 24.04 -10.43
C LEU A 230 11.16 23.16 -9.30
N LYS A 231 11.12 23.66 -8.06
CA LYS A 231 11.68 22.98 -6.88
C LYS A 231 11.26 21.52 -6.72
N ILE A 232 10.01 21.18 -7.04
CA ILE A 232 9.50 19.80 -6.95
C ILE A 232 10.21 18.84 -7.92
N PHE A 233 10.52 19.30 -9.15
CA PHE A 233 11.22 18.50 -10.14
C PHE A 233 12.71 18.39 -9.82
N TYR A 234 13.30 19.43 -9.24
CA TYR A 234 14.66 19.38 -8.70
C TYR A 234 14.79 18.34 -7.57
N GLU A 235 13.90 18.37 -6.57
CA GLU A 235 13.88 17.35 -5.50
C GLU A 235 13.61 15.94 -6.05
N PHE A 236 12.75 15.81 -7.07
CA PHE A 236 12.48 14.54 -7.73
C PHE A 236 13.71 13.98 -8.45
N GLN A 237 14.44 14.84 -9.17
CA GLN A 237 15.69 14.49 -9.84
C GLN A 237 16.72 13.97 -8.82
N GLN A 238 16.95 14.69 -7.73
CA GLN A 238 17.89 14.29 -6.68
C GLN A 238 17.55 12.90 -6.12
N LYS A 239 16.25 12.63 -5.87
CA LYS A 239 15.84 11.31 -5.38
C LYS A 239 16.09 10.20 -6.40
N ILE A 240 15.85 10.43 -7.69
CA ILE A 240 16.14 9.43 -8.72
C ILE A 240 17.65 9.16 -8.80
N GLN A 241 18.47 10.19 -8.65
CA GLN A 241 19.93 10.03 -8.65
C GLN A 241 20.40 9.18 -7.46
N ILE A 242 19.97 9.52 -6.25
CA ILE A 242 20.35 8.80 -5.02
C ILE A 242 19.86 7.34 -5.03
N TYR A 243 18.60 7.11 -5.39
CA TYR A 243 17.98 5.77 -5.29
C TYR A 243 18.08 4.94 -6.58
N GLY A 244 18.44 5.56 -7.70
CA GLY A 244 18.44 4.95 -9.03
C GLY A 244 19.81 4.86 -9.69
N ILE A 245 20.73 5.78 -9.42
CA ILE A 245 22.05 5.80 -10.07
C ILE A 245 23.15 5.47 -9.06
N ASP A 246 23.08 6.05 -7.86
CA ASP A 246 24.12 5.87 -6.84
C ASP A 246 24.07 4.45 -6.24
N HIS A 247 24.97 3.58 -6.69
CA HIS A 247 25.02 2.17 -6.31
C HIS A 247 25.23 1.91 -4.80
N GLN A 248 25.70 2.90 -4.03
CA GLN A 248 25.91 2.78 -2.59
C GLN A 248 24.60 2.48 -1.83
N TYR A 249 23.46 2.99 -2.32
CA TYR A 249 22.13 2.76 -1.74
C TYR A 249 21.40 1.54 -2.31
N ASN A 250 21.99 0.88 -3.32
CA ASN A 250 21.48 -0.38 -3.90
C ASN A 250 22.07 -1.63 -3.21
N THR A 251 22.77 -1.46 -2.09
CA THR A 251 23.37 -2.56 -1.35
C THR A 251 22.28 -3.51 -0.83
N TYR A 252 22.35 -4.76 -1.31
CA TYR A 252 21.46 -5.87 -1.01
C TYR A 252 21.46 -6.18 0.49
N SER A 253 20.60 -5.49 1.24
CA SER A 253 20.22 -5.96 2.55
C SER A 253 19.26 -7.15 2.40
N TYR A 254 19.23 -8.06 3.39
CA TYR A 254 18.30 -9.20 3.51
C TYR A 254 16.81 -8.85 3.27
N SER A 255 16.49 -7.55 3.22
CA SER A 255 15.17 -7.00 3.02
C SER A 255 14.68 -6.92 1.55
N VAL A 256 15.51 -7.20 0.53
CA VAL A 256 15.08 -7.24 -0.89
C VAL A 256 14.25 -8.50 -1.20
N ALA A 257 14.52 -9.62 -0.52
CA ALA A 257 13.81 -10.87 -0.77
C ALA A 257 12.31 -10.79 -0.41
N VAL A 258 11.95 -10.02 0.62
CA VAL A 258 10.55 -9.85 1.06
C VAL A 258 9.66 -9.23 -0.01
N PRO A 259 9.96 -8.03 -0.57
CA PRO A 259 9.13 -7.45 -1.60
C PRO A 259 9.12 -8.28 -2.88
N ILE A 260 10.20 -8.99 -3.23
CA ILE A 260 10.21 -9.91 -4.39
C ILE A 260 9.26 -11.08 -4.19
N ILE A 261 9.36 -11.80 -3.06
CA ILE A 261 8.48 -12.93 -2.74
C ILE A 261 7.02 -12.48 -2.65
N THR A 262 6.79 -11.31 -2.03
CA THR A 262 5.46 -10.70 -1.94
C THR A 262 4.92 -10.37 -3.33
N LEU A 263 5.74 -9.80 -4.22
CA LEU A 263 5.37 -9.51 -5.60
C LEU A 263 5.03 -10.77 -6.38
N ILE A 264 5.84 -11.83 -6.29
CA ILE A 264 5.59 -13.13 -6.93
C ILE A 264 4.26 -13.71 -6.44
N GLY A 265 4.03 -13.66 -5.13
CA GLY A 265 2.79 -14.12 -4.51
C GLY A 265 1.55 -13.36 -4.99
N ILE A 266 1.66 -12.03 -5.08
CA ILE A 266 0.61 -11.17 -5.64
C ILE A 266 0.40 -11.47 -7.13
N LEU A 267 1.46 -11.65 -7.90
CA LEU A 267 1.37 -12.01 -9.33
C LEU A 267 0.60 -13.31 -9.54
N ILE A 268 0.95 -14.36 -8.80
CA ILE A 268 0.31 -15.68 -8.86
C ILE A 268 -1.19 -15.56 -8.52
N THR A 269 -1.52 -14.87 -7.42
CA THR A 269 -2.92 -14.68 -6.99
C THR A 269 -3.71 -13.79 -7.95
N TYR A 270 -3.07 -12.78 -8.54
CA TYR A 270 -3.70 -11.89 -9.52
C TYR A 270 -4.02 -12.59 -10.84
N ILE A 271 -3.07 -13.37 -11.39
CA ILE A 271 -3.30 -14.16 -12.60
C ILE A 271 -4.46 -15.14 -12.39
N PHE A 272 -4.49 -15.78 -11.22
CA PHE A 272 -5.59 -16.68 -10.86
C PHE A 272 -6.94 -15.95 -10.73
N PHE A 273 -6.96 -14.77 -10.10
CA PHE A 273 -8.14 -13.92 -10.06
C PHE A 273 -8.66 -13.62 -11.47
N LEU A 274 -7.79 -13.21 -12.40
CA LEU A 274 -8.16 -12.93 -13.78
C LEU A 274 -8.73 -14.15 -14.50
N HIS A 275 -8.25 -15.35 -14.18
CA HIS A 275 -8.73 -16.60 -14.76
C HIS A 275 -10.15 -16.96 -14.29
N ILE A 276 -10.42 -16.88 -12.99
CA ILE A 276 -11.69 -17.33 -12.38
C ILE A 276 -12.77 -16.23 -12.38
N ASN A 277 -12.40 -14.98 -12.12
CA ASN A 277 -13.33 -13.89 -11.83
C ASN A 277 -13.44 -12.89 -12.99
N LYS A 278 -13.49 -13.38 -14.23
CA LYS A 278 -13.59 -12.56 -15.45
C LYS A 278 -14.70 -11.50 -15.40
N ASN A 279 -15.86 -11.84 -14.86
CA ASN A 279 -16.99 -10.90 -14.76
C ASN A 279 -16.68 -9.72 -13.81
N LYS A 280 -16.02 -10.00 -12.68
CA LYS A 280 -15.60 -8.95 -11.73
C LYS A 280 -14.47 -8.10 -12.30
N TYR A 281 -13.54 -8.73 -13.04
CA TYR A 281 -12.55 -8.01 -13.80
C TYR A 281 -13.19 -7.04 -14.81
N ILE A 282 -14.21 -7.46 -15.56
CA ILE A 282 -14.92 -6.59 -16.52
C ILE A 282 -15.63 -5.45 -15.79
N GLU A 283 -16.29 -5.72 -14.66
CA GLU A 283 -16.98 -4.72 -13.84
C GLU A 283 -16.04 -3.61 -13.34
N MET A 284 -14.82 -3.97 -12.95
CA MET A 284 -13.81 -3.06 -12.40
C MET A 284 -12.60 -2.91 -13.33
N LYS A 285 -12.81 -2.99 -14.64
CA LYS A 285 -11.74 -3.11 -15.65
C LYS A 285 -10.69 -2.01 -15.56
N VAL A 286 -11.11 -0.77 -15.35
CA VAL A 286 -10.22 0.40 -15.25
C VAL A 286 -9.31 0.29 -14.03
N TYR A 287 -9.87 -0.11 -12.88
CA TYR A 287 -9.13 -0.35 -11.64
C TYR A 287 -8.12 -1.50 -11.77
N PHE A 288 -8.51 -2.63 -12.38
CA PHE A 288 -7.57 -3.73 -12.60
C PHE A 288 -6.51 -3.43 -13.66
N ASN A 289 -6.83 -2.64 -14.69
CA ASN A 289 -5.80 -2.13 -15.60
C ASN A 289 -4.77 -1.28 -14.88
N TYR A 290 -5.20 -0.45 -13.92
CA TYR A 290 -4.29 0.31 -13.08
C TYR A 290 -3.38 -0.61 -12.26
N ILE A 291 -3.94 -1.64 -11.59
CA ILE A 291 -3.16 -2.64 -10.86
C ILE A 291 -2.12 -3.31 -11.77
N THR A 292 -2.51 -3.70 -12.99
CA THR A 292 -1.60 -4.29 -13.97
C THR A 292 -0.42 -3.37 -14.29
N LEU A 293 -0.64 -2.06 -14.44
CA LEU A 293 0.45 -1.10 -14.67
C LEU A 293 1.42 -1.05 -13.49
N ILE A 294 0.91 -1.00 -12.26
CA ILE A 294 1.76 -0.98 -11.06
C ILE A 294 2.57 -2.28 -10.95
N ILE A 295 1.95 -3.44 -11.24
CA ILE A 295 2.64 -4.73 -11.28
C ILE A 295 3.78 -4.70 -12.30
N THR A 296 3.53 -4.23 -13.52
CA THR A 296 4.60 -4.14 -14.55
C THR A 296 5.71 -3.19 -14.14
N PHE A 297 5.36 -2.06 -13.50
CA PHE A 297 6.33 -1.12 -12.98
C PHE A 297 7.21 -1.72 -11.87
N CYS A 298 6.63 -2.52 -10.98
CA CYS A 298 7.37 -3.22 -9.93
C CYS A 298 8.37 -4.23 -10.49
N ILE A 299 8.02 -4.92 -11.57
CA ILE A 299 8.93 -5.83 -12.27
C ILE A 299 10.10 -5.02 -12.88
N GLY A 300 9.81 -3.89 -13.52
CA GLY A 300 10.84 -3.02 -14.09
C GLY A 300 11.77 -2.38 -13.06
N CYS A 301 11.35 -2.27 -11.80
CA CYS A 301 12.17 -1.69 -10.73
C CYS A 301 12.84 -2.72 -9.81
N ILE A 302 12.89 -4.00 -10.20
CA ILE A 302 13.36 -5.10 -9.32
C ILE A 302 14.79 -4.93 -8.78
N ASN A 303 15.65 -4.26 -9.54
CA ASN A 303 17.04 -3.99 -9.17
C ASN A 303 17.20 -2.74 -8.27
N TYR A 304 16.13 -2.01 -7.98
CA TYR A 304 16.15 -0.76 -7.20
C TYR A 304 15.41 -0.94 -5.88
N TYR A 305 16.17 -1.26 -4.84
CA TYR A 305 15.63 -1.65 -3.53
C TYR A 305 14.54 -0.70 -2.99
N ARG A 306 14.81 0.61 -2.96
CA ARG A 306 13.86 1.58 -2.37
C ARG A 306 12.56 1.69 -3.19
N LEU A 307 12.67 1.57 -4.51
CA LEU A 307 11.52 1.61 -5.42
C LEU A 307 10.70 0.33 -5.29
N ILE A 308 11.33 -0.84 -5.35
CA ILE A 308 10.58 -2.11 -5.24
C ILE A 308 9.87 -2.22 -3.90
N VAL A 309 10.51 -1.86 -2.77
CA VAL A 309 9.84 -1.86 -1.46
C VAL A 309 8.61 -0.93 -1.46
N THR A 310 8.76 0.27 -2.00
CA THR A 310 7.70 1.28 -2.02
C THR A 310 6.51 0.83 -2.86
N PHE A 311 6.75 0.39 -4.10
CA PHE A 311 5.69 0.06 -5.03
C PHE A 311 5.10 -1.32 -4.78
N VAL A 312 5.85 -2.29 -4.24
CA VAL A 312 5.26 -3.55 -3.75
C VAL A 312 4.36 -3.29 -2.55
N SER A 313 4.74 -2.39 -1.63
CA SER A 313 3.83 -1.97 -0.54
C SER A 313 2.53 -1.38 -1.10
N MET A 314 2.60 -0.55 -2.15
CA MET A 314 1.41 -0.04 -2.84
C MET A 314 0.57 -1.17 -3.47
N ILE A 315 1.21 -2.15 -4.11
CA ILE A 315 0.48 -3.31 -4.65
C ILE A 315 -0.21 -4.09 -3.53
N CYS A 316 0.41 -4.26 -2.37
CA CYS A 316 -0.23 -4.93 -1.22
C CYS A 316 -1.55 -4.23 -0.86
N PHE A 317 -1.57 -2.89 -0.89
CA PHE A 317 -2.75 -2.07 -0.56
C PHE A 317 -3.86 -2.26 -1.59
N LEU A 318 -3.51 -2.32 -2.88
CA LEU A 318 -4.47 -2.57 -3.97
C LEU A 318 -4.98 -4.02 -3.97
N SER A 319 -4.11 -4.96 -3.62
CA SER A 319 -4.36 -6.40 -3.79
C SER A 319 -5.44 -6.97 -2.89
N VAL A 320 -5.74 -6.29 -1.78
CA VAL A 320 -6.82 -6.67 -0.85
C VAL A 320 -8.15 -6.86 -1.59
N THR A 321 -8.42 -6.06 -2.63
CA THR A 321 -9.66 -6.11 -3.40
C THR A 321 -9.83 -7.42 -4.17
N PHE A 322 -8.80 -7.88 -4.89
CA PHE A 322 -8.92 -9.14 -5.64
C PHE A 322 -8.71 -10.36 -4.76
N ILE A 323 -7.92 -10.25 -3.69
CA ILE A 323 -7.74 -11.32 -2.69
C ILE A 323 -9.08 -11.67 -2.05
N GLU A 324 -9.85 -10.67 -1.63
CA GLU A 324 -11.17 -10.88 -1.04
C GLU A 324 -12.17 -11.49 -2.03
N LEU A 325 -12.01 -11.18 -3.32
CA LEU A 325 -12.89 -11.65 -4.40
C LEU A 325 -12.53 -13.05 -4.94
N LEU A 326 -11.40 -13.64 -4.55
CA LEU A 326 -10.97 -14.94 -5.05
C LEU A 326 -12.04 -16.02 -4.89
N ASN A 327 -12.71 -16.04 -3.74
CA ASN A 327 -13.73 -17.04 -3.41
C ASN A 327 -15.16 -16.63 -3.82
N CYS A 328 -15.35 -15.45 -4.42
CA CYS A 328 -16.66 -14.85 -4.68
C CYS A 328 -17.33 -15.30 -6.00
N SER A 329 -16.73 -16.19 -6.81
CA SER A 329 -17.15 -16.29 -8.22
C SER A 329 -18.65 -16.64 -8.43
N ASN A 330 -19.36 -15.79 -9.18
CA ASN A 330 -20.76 -16.00 -9.59
C ASN A 330 -20.88 -16.98 -10.78
N THR A 331 -19.81 -17.15 -11.56
CA THR A 331 -19.66 -18.22 -12.56
C THR A 331 -19.81 -19.59 -11.91
N LEU A 332 -19.31 -19.78 -10.68
CA LEU A 332 -19.52 -21.00 -9.90
C LEU A 332 -21.00 -21.22 -9.56
N LYS A 333 -21.74 -20.21 -9.06
CA LYS A 333 -23.16 -20.39 -8.73
C LYS A 333 -24.03 -20.61 -9.98
N ALA A 334 -23.74 -19.93 -11.08
CA ALA A 334 -24.52 -20.03 -12.33
C ALA A 334 -24.19 -21.29 -13.15
N GLN A 335 -22.92 -21.71 -13.25
CA GLN A 335 -22.53 -22.97 -13.90
C GLN A 335 -22.94 -24.18 -13.06
N VAL A 336 -22.86 -24.11 -11.72
CA VAL A 336 -23.38 -25.18 -10.86
C VAL A 336 -24.90 -25.33 -10.99
N LYS A 337 -25.65 -24.23 -11.20
CA LYS A 337 -27.10 -24.29 -11.49
C LYS A 337 -27.41 -24.85 -12.88
N LYS A 338 -26.59 -24.54 -13.90
CA LYS A 338 -26.77 -25.03 -15.28
C LYS A 338 -26.29 -26.48 -15.47
N ILE A 339 -25.36 -26.94 -14.64
CA ILE A 339 -24.75 -28.28 -14.67
C ILE A 339 -25.26 -29.07 -13.46
N ASN A 340 -26.57 -29.21 -13.36
CA ASN A 340 -27.17 -30.04 -12.31
C ASN A 340 -27.00 -31.55 -12.55
N ASN A 341 -26.48 -31.99 -13.72
CA ASN A 341 -26.38 -33.42 -14.00
C ASN A 341 -24.97 -34.03 -14.14
N PHE A 342 -23.86 -33.32 -14.33
CA PHE A 342 -22.53 -33.96 -14.31
C PHE A 342 -21.41 -32.98 -14.00
N ASN A 343 -20.87 -33.03 -12.77
CA ASN A 343 -19.42 -33.04 -12.47
C ASN A 343 -19.14 -32.60 -11.02
N THR A 344 -19.38 -33.53 -10.09
CA THR A 344 -18.81 -33.51 -8.73
C THR A 344 -17.30 -33.27 -8.77
N MET A 345 -16.59 -33.86 -9.75
CA MET A 345 -15.15 -33.64 -9.97
C MET A 345 -14.78 -32.19 -10.30
N TYR A 346 -15.60 -31.46 -11.07
CA TYR A 346 -15.32 -30.06 -11.42
C TYR A 346 -15.50 -29.15 -10.20
N LYS A 347 -16.54 -29.38 -9.40
CA LYS A 347 -16.74 -28.70 -8.10
C LYS A 347 -15.58 -28.98 -7.13
N ILE A 348 -15.12 -30.23 -7.07
CA ILE A 348 -13.97 -30.64 -6.25
C ILE A 348 -12.70 -29.91 -6.73
N LYS A 349 -12.40 -29.94 -8.03
CA LYS A 349 -11.22 -29.27 -8.61
C LYS A 349 -11.18 -27.78 -8.28
N ILE A 350 -12.30 -27.07 -8.38
CA ILE A 350 -12.35 -25.63 -8.06
C ILE A 350 -12.18 -25.35 -6.57
N ARG A 351 -12.74 -26.22 -5.72
CA ARG A 351 -12.55 -26.11 -4.27
C ARG A 351 -11.08 -26.29 -3.89
N TRP A 352 -10.41 -27.29 -4.47
CA TRP A 352 -8.97 -27.50 -4.27
C TRP A 352 -8.13 -26.33 -4.77
N THR A 353 -8.43 -25.76 -5.94
CA THR A 353 -7.70 -24.58 -6.41
C THR A 353 -7.86 -23.40 -5.45
N ASN A 354 -9.08 -23.10 -5.00
CA ASN A 354 -9.30 -22.00 -4.04
C ASN A 354 -8.56 -22.24 -2.71
N CYS A 355 -8.49 -23.48 -2.24
CA CYS A 355 -7.70 -23.83 -1.07
C CYS A 355 -6.20 -23.58 -1.29
N ILE A 356 -5.64 -23.98 -2.44
CA ILE A 356 -4.23 -23.75 -2.78
C ILE A 356 -3.90 -22.25 -2.77
N PHE A 357 -4.72 -21.41 -3.41
CA PHE A 357 -4.45 -19.96 -3.42
C PHE A 357 -4.66 -19.30 -2.07
N THR A 358 -5.61 -19.80 -1.26
CA THR A 358 -5.75 -19.38 0.13
C THR A 358 -4.48 -19.71 0.93
N LEU A 359 -3.91 -20.91 0.74
CA LEU A 359 -2.64 -21.32 1.36
C LEU A 359 -1.47 -20.46 0.88
N VAL A 360 -1.41 -20.09 -0.40
CA VAL A 360 -0.40 -19.17 -0.93
C VAL A 360 -0.48 -17.82 -0.21
N ILE A 361 -1.68 -17.24 -0.09
CA ILE A 361 -1.90 -15.97 0.61
C ILE A 361 -1.46 -16.07 2.07
N ILE A 362 -1.85 -17.12 2.77
CA ILE A 362 -1.46 -17.35 4.17
C ILE A 362 0.06 -17.50 4.27
N GLY A 363 0.68 -18.29 3.39
CA GLY A 363 2.12 -18.53 3.36
C GLY A 363 2.92 -17.24 3.17
N ILE A 364 2.54 -16.39 2.21
CA ILE A 364 3.16 -15.08 1.99
C ILE A 364 2.98 -14.19 3.23
N SER A 365 1.77 -14.16 3.79
CA SER A 365 1.45 -13.34 4.97
C SER A 365 2.32 -13.74 6.17
N MET A 366 2.43 -15.04 6.44
CA MET A 366 3.25 -15.58 7.53
C MET A 366 4.74 -15.35 7.28
N TYR A 367 5.20 -15.52 6.03
CA TYR A 367 6.59 -15.25 5.65
C TYR A 367 6.96 -13.78 5.89
N SER A 368 6.15 -12.84 5.37
CA SER A 368 6.39 -11.41 5.56
C SER A 368 6.39 -11.03 7.04
N MET A 369 5.40 -11.52 7.79
CA MET A 369 5.32 -11.33 9.24
C MET A 369 6.59 -11.84 9.93
N PHE A 370 7.01 -13.08 9.66
CA PHE A 370 8.22 -13.67 10.23
C PHE A 370 9.47 -12.83 9.98
N ILE A 371 9.66 -12.36 8.74
CA ILE A 371 10.82 -11.52 8.39
C ILE A 371 10.76 -10.18 9.12
N TYR A 372 9.60 -9.52 9.19
CA TYR A 372 9.48 -8.27 9.95
C TYR A 372 9.77 -8.46 11.43
N PHE A 373 9.28 -9.54 12.05
CA PHE A 373 9.58 -9.85 13.44
C PHE A 373 11.08 -10.08 13.66
N ARG A 374 11.70 -10.89 12.80
CA ARG A 374 13.11 -11.27 12.95
C ARG A 374 14.07 -10.13 12.68
N TYR A 375 13.78 -9.23 11.76
CA TYR A 375 14.78 -8.25 11.30
C TYR A 375 14.45 -6.79 11.62
N GLN A 376 13.19 -6.46 11.89
CA GLN A 376 12.77 -5.07 12.13
C GLN A 376 12.20 -4.86 13.51
N TYR A 377 11.38 -5.78 14.03
CA TYR A 377 10.66 -5.55 15.28
C TYR A 377 11.49 -5.88 16.53
N LEU A 378 12.61 -6.61 16.37
CA LEU A 378 13.58 -6.89 17.44
C LEU A 378 14.25 -5.62 17.98
N THR A 379 14.53 -4.65 17.11
CA THR A 379 15.26 -3.42 17.46
C THR A 379 14.34 -2.29 17.94
N VAL A 380 13.03 -2.54 18.04
CA VAL A 380 12.02 -1.55 18.41
C VAL A 380 11.94 -1.40 19.93
N VAL A 381 12.04 -0.15 20.38
CA VAL A 381 11.85 0.27 21.78
C VAL A 381 10.55 1.06 21.91
N PHE A 382 9.82 0.80 22.99
CA PHE A 382 8.60 1.52 23.35
C PHE A 382 8.78 2.22 24.68
N LYS A 383 8.18 3.41 24.81
CA LYS A 383 8.05 4.11 26.10
C LYS A 383 6.94 3.39 26.89
N ILE A 384 7.34 2.68 27.95
CA ILE A 384 6.40 2.01 28.88
C ILE A 384 5.83 3.04 29.84
#